data_AF-A0A0F7JYN1-F1
#
_entry.id   AF-A0A0F7JYN1-F1
#
_cell.length_a   1.000
_cell.length_b   1.000
_cell.length_c   1.000
_cell.angle_alpha   90.00
_cell.angle_beta   90.00
_cell.angle_gamma   90.00
#
_symmetry.space_group_name_H-M   'P 1'
#
loop_
_entity.id
_entity.type
_entity.pdbx_description
1 polymer ?
#
loop_
_entity_poly.entity_id
_entity_poly.type
_entity_poly.pdbx_seq_one_letter_code
_entity_poly.pdbx_strand_id
1 'polypeptide(L)'
;MKRKGSKNSGFTLIELMITIAVVAILLAIAVPSFTSMLINNRLNTQANEMVALFALARSEATKRGAEVRVAAQDANDWTKGWNVLVDDNKDGDFNDAGDVLSVLAPFPKSTVVAGGSNSLTIPGVVVFDSRGALVPRGDVFSMVISDPGCTGDQKRTLIVSTTGRPSITRSACP
;
A
#
# COMPACT_ATOMS: atom_id res chain seq x y z
N MET A 1 -3.19 47.21 58.92
CA MET A 1 -2.62 46.30 57.90
C MET A 1 -3.65 45.23 57.56
N LYS A 2 -4.44 45.37 56.48
CA LYS A 2 -5.51 44.41 56.11
C LYS A 2 -4.89 43.25 55.32
N ARG A 3 -4.91 42.03 55.87
CA ARG A 3 -4.48 40.81 55.16
C ARG A 3 -5.50 40.47 54.07
N LYS A 4 -5.06 40.52 52.81
CA LYS A 4 -5.82 40.10 51.63
C LYS A 4 -5.81 38.56 51.64
N GLY A 5 -6.89 37.94 52.11
CA GLY A 5 -7.03 36.48 52.07
C GLY A 5 -7.00 35.99 50.62
N SER A 6 -6.10 35.07 50.30
CA SER A 6 -6.08 34.40 49.00
C SER A 6 -7.35 33.58 48.87
N LYS A 7 -8.25 33.98 47.97
CA LYS A 7 -9.37 33.13 47.55
C LYS A 7 -8.76 31.95 46.79
N ASN A 8 -8.77 30.78 47.39
CA ASN A 8 -8.44 29.54 46.68
C ASN A 8 -9.54 29.33 45.62
N SER A 9 -9.23 29.63 44.36
CA SER A 9 -10.09 29.31 43.22
C SER A 9 -9.89 27.84 42.85
N GLY A 10 -10.77 26.98 43.37
CA GLY A 10 -10.85 25.56 43.00
C GLY A 10 -12.01 25.31 42.04
N PHE A 11 -11.86 24.30 41.19
CA PHE A 11 -12.95 23.76 40.38
C PHE A 11 -13.99 23.09 41.27
N THR A 12 -15.27 23.28 40.96
CA THR A 12 -16.34 22.56 41.66
C THR A 12 -16.39 21.10 41.18
N LEU A 13 -16.86 20.19 42.03
CA LEU A 13 -17.04 18.78 41.65
C LEU A 13 -17.94 18.65 40.42
N ILE A 14 -19.01 19.45 40.35
CA ILE A 14 -19.94 19.46 39.22
C ILE A 14 -19.29 19.96 37.93
N GLU A 15 -18.41 20.96 38.01
CA GLU A 15 -17.67 21.48 36.85
C GLU A 15 -16.72 20.43 36.29
N LEU A 16 -15.99 19.71 37.17
CA LEU A 16 -15.18 18.58 36.75
C LEU A 16 -16.02 17.50 36.06
N MET A 17 -17.19 17.15 36.61
CA MET A 17 -18.07 16.16 35.98
C MET A 17 -18.55 16.60 34.58
N ILE A 18 -18.93 17.86 34.43
CA ILE A 18 -19.34 18.41 33.13
C ILE A 18 -18.18 18.38 32.13
N THR A 19 -16.96 18.77 32.54
CA THR A 19 -15.80 18.75 31.66
C THR A 19 -15.47 17.33 31.17
N ILE A 20 -15.49 16.35 32.07
CA ILE A 20 -15.26 14.94 31.70
C ILE A 20 -16.36 14.44 30.76
N ALA A 21 -17.62 14.79 31.02
CA ALA A 21 -18.74 14.41 30.15
C ALA A 21 -18.57 14.97 28.73
N VAL A 22 -18.19 16.24 28.60
CA VAL A 22 -17.93 16.87 27.29
C VAL A 22 -16.74 16.20 26.59
N VAL A 23 -15.63 15.97 27.30
CA VAL A 23 -14.45 15.28 26.75
C VAL A 23 -14.81 13.88 26.26
N ALA A 24 -15.62 13.13 27.02
CA ALA A 24 -16.04 11.79 26.64
C ALA A 24 -16.85 11.78 25.33
N ILE A 25 -17.79 12.73 25.17
CA ILE A 25 -18.58 12.87 23.94
C ILE A 25 -17.68 13.19 22.74
N LEU A 26 -16.72 14.11 22.91
CA LEU A 26 -15.78 14.47 21.85
C LEU A 26 -14.90 13.28 21.44
N LEU A 27 -14.37 12.53 22.40
CA LEU A 27 -13.54 11.35 22.14
C LEU A 27 -14.31 10.25 21.41
N ALA A 28 -15.59 10.05 21.73
CA ALA A 28 -16.42 9.04 21.07
C ALA A 28 -16.52 9.26 19.55
N ILE A 29 -16.41 10.50 19.07
CA ILE A 29 -16.45 10.85 17.64
C ILE A 29 -15.02 10.95 17.06
N ALA A 30 -14.10 11.56 17.81
CA ALA A 30 -12.75 11.84 17.33
C ALA A 30 -11.92 10.56 17.12
N VAL A 31 -12.00 9.59 18.05
CA VAL A 31 -11.20 8.36 18.00
C VAL A 31 -11.48 7.55 16.72
N PRO A 32 -12.71 7.17 16.36
CA PRO A 32 -12.96 6.40 15.14
C PRO A 32 -12.61 7.15 13.85
N SER A 33 -12.73 8.48 13.83
CA SER A 33 -12.31 9.31 12.69
C SER A 33 -10.79 9.28 12.53
N PHE A 34 -10.05 9.42 13.63
CA PHE A 34 -8.59 9.40 13.62
C PHE A 34 -8.02 8.03 13.23
N THR A 35 -8.60 6.93 13.74
CA THR A 35 -8.19 5.57 13.33
C THR A 35 -8.41 5.35 11.84
N SER A 36 -9.56 5.80 11.30
CA SER A 36 -9.87 5.71 9.87
C SER A 36 -8.89 6.52 9.01
N MET A 37 -8.49 7.71 9.47
CA MET A 37 -7.47 8.52 8.80
C MET A 37 -6.11 7.81 8.78
N LEU A 38 -5.68 7.23 9.91
CA LEU A 38 -4.42 6.50 10.01
C LEU A 38 -4.38 5.29 9.06
N ILE A 39 -5.45 4.50 9.03
CA ILE A 39 -5.58 3.34 8.11
C ILE A 39 -5.48 3.83 6.66
N ASN A 40 -6.19 4.89 6.29
CA ASN A 40 -6.15 5.43 4.93
C ASN A 40 -4.75 5.91 4.53
N ASN A 41 -4.03 6.58 5.43
CA ASN A 41 -2.65 7.03 5.17
C ASN A 41 -1.71 5.84 4.96
N ARG A 42 -1.84 4.79 5.78
CA ARG A 42 -1.06 3.56 5.62
C ARG A 42 -1.34 2.89 4.28
N LEU A 43 -2.61 2.70 3.93
CA LEU A 43 -3.02 2.08 2.66
C LEU A 43 -2.55 2.90 1.44
N ASN A 44 -2.60 4.23 1.52
CA ASN A 44 -2.08 5.09 0.46
C ASN A 44 -0.57 4.95 0.30
N THR A 45 0.17 4.87 1.40
CA THR A 45 1.64 4.70 1.38
C THR A 45 2.00 3.38 0.70
N GLN A 46 1.39 2.28 1.13
CA GLN A 46 1.61 0.95 0.57
C GLN A 46 1.20 0.85 -0.91
N ALA A 47 0.05 1.44 -1.27
CA ALA A 47 -0.38 1.47 -2.66
C ALA A 47 0.61 2.27 -3.54
N ASN A 48 1.09 3.42 -3.04
CA ASN A 48 2.07 4.23 -3.75
C ASN A 48 3.43 3.52 -3.89
N GLU A 49 3.86 2.76 -2.88
CA GLU A 49 5.05 1.91 -2.98
C GLU A 49 4.90 0.87 -4.10
N MET A 50 3.73 0.24 -4.24
CA MET A 50 3.47 -0.66 -5.37
C MET A 50 3.49 0.08 -6.71
N VAL A 51 2.85 1.24 -6.81
CA VAL A 51 2.91 2.03 -8.06
C VAL A 51 4.35 2.37 -8.41
N ALA A 52 5.16 2.77 -7.42
CA ALA A 52 6.56 3.08 -7.62
C ALA A 52 7.35 1.84 -8.08
N LEU A 53 7.11 0.67 -7.48
CA LEU A 53 7.75 -0.59 -7.87
C LEU A 53 7.45 -0.97 -9.33
N PHE A 54 6.18 -0.94 -9.73
CA PHE A 54 5.78 -1.26 -11.10
C PHE A 54 6.23 -0.18 -12.09
N ALA A 55 6.23 1.09 -11.70
CA ALA A 55 6.73 2.18 -12.54
C ALA A 55 8.25 2.06 -12.76
N LEU A 56 9.00 1.68 -11.72
CA LEU A 56 10.42 1.38 -11.78
C LEU A 56 10.67 0.25 -12.78
N ALA A 57 10.03 -0.91 -12.59
CA ALA A 57 10.18 -2.06 -13.48
C ALA A 57 9.89 -1.71 -14.95
N ARG A 58 8.79 -1.00 -15.21
CA ARG A 58 8.44 -0.52 -16.56
C ARG A 58 9.52 0.41 -17.13
N SER A 59 9.99 1.36 -16.34
CA SER A 59 11.00 2.33 -16.79
C SER A 59 12.34 1.66 -17.10
N GLU A 60 12.73 0.68 -16.30
CA GLU A 60 13.96 -0.09 -16.50
C GLU A 60 13.85 -0.98 -17.75
N ALA A 61 12.68 -1.57 -18.03
CA ALA A 61 12.43 -2.28 -19.29
C ALA A 61 12.67 -1.39 -20.51
N THR A 62 12.12 -0.17 -20.48
CA THR A 62 12.30 0.79 -21.59
C THR A 62 13.72 1.32 -21.71
N LYS A 63 14.39 1.55 -20.57
CA LYS A 63 15.73 2.13 -20.52
C LYS A 63 16.78 1.12 -20.98
N ARG A 64 16.62 -0.15 -20.62
CA ARG A 64 17.53 -1.24 -21.01
C ARG A 64 17.20 -1.82 -22.37
N GLY A 65 15.98 -1.59 -22.87
CA GLY A 65 15.51 -2.21 -24.11
C GLY A 65 15.35 -3.72 -23.97
N ALA A 66 15.11 -4.21 -22.75
CA ALA A 66 15.06 -5.63 -22.39
C ALA A 66 13.85 -5.92 -21.49
N GLU A 67 13.57 -7.21 -21.26
CA GLU A 67 12.50 -7.61 -20.35
C GLU A 67 12.86 -7.31 -18.89
N VAL A 68 11.89 -6.82 -18.14
CA VAL A 68 12.01 -6.64 -16.68
C VAL A 68 10.78 -7.23 -16.03
N ARG A 69 10.98 -7.94 -14.92
CA ARG A 69 9.93 -8.70 -14.24
C ARG A 69 9.68 -8.14 -12.86
N VAL A 70 8.42 -8.06 -12.45
CA VAL A 70 8.02 -7.93 -11.06
C VAL A 70 7.56 -9.30 -10.59
N ALA A 71 8.29 -9.90 -9.67
CA ALA A 71 7.98 -11.22 -9.13
C ALA A 71 7.61 -11.12 -7.66
N ALA A 72 6.55 -11.82 -7.26
CA ALA A 72 6.34 -12.13 -5.86
C ALA A 72 7.47 -13.02 -5.36
N GLN A 73 7.95 -12.79 -4.13
CA GLN A 73 9.00 -13.62 -3.53
C GLN A 73 8.54 -15.06 -3.29
N ASP A 74 7.24 -15.24 -3.07
CA ASP A 74 6.57 -16.54 -3.15
C ASP A 74 5.62 -16.51 -4.34
N ALA A 75 5.81 -17.42 -5.30
CA ALA A 75 5.10 -17.43 -6.57
C ALA A 75 3.56 -17.51 -6.41
N ASN A 76 3.07 -18.01 -5.28
CA ASN A 76 1.64 -18.14 -5.01
C ASN A 76 1.13 -17.14 -3.97
N ASP A 77 2.01 -16.34 -3.37
CA ASP A 77 1.67 -15.45 -2.28
C ASP A 77 2.31 -14.06 -2.46
N TRP A 78 1.52 -13.17 -3.07
CA TRP A 78 1.85 -11.75 -3.23
C TRP A 78 1.96 -11.00 -1.89
N THR A 79 1.70 -11.62 -0.73
CA THR A 79 1.88 -10.98 0.59
C THR A 79 3.31 -11.11 1.12
N LYS A 80 4.17 -11.94 0.52
CA LYS A 80 5.51 -12.25 1.03
C LYS A 80 6.60 -11.25 0.65
N GLY A 81 6.28 -10.28 -0.20
CA GLY A 81 7.24 -9.31 -0.73
C GLY A 81 7.43 -9.49 -2.22
N TRP A 82 8.21 -8.58 -2.81
CA TRP A 82 8.34 -8.47 -4.27
C TRP A 82 9.76 -8.12 -4.67
N ASN A 83 10.17 -8.64 -5.81
CA ASN A 83 11.45 -8.35 -6.45
C ASN A 83 11.21 -7.76 -7.84
N VAL A 84 12.02 -6.79 -8.23
CA VAL A 84 12.20 -6.38 -9.62
C VAL A 84 13.43 -7.09 -10.14
N LEU A 85 13.25 -7.86 -11.22
CA LEU A 85 14.26 -8.72 -11.80
C LEU A 85 14.61 -8.25 -13.21
N VAL A 86 15.90 -8.25 -13.54
CA VAL A 86 16.43 -7.92 -14.86
C VAL A 86 17.48 -8.97 -15.21
N ASP A 87 17.45 -9.50 -16.43
CA ASP A 87 18.49 -10.40 -16.95
C ASP A 87 19.75 -9.58 -17.32
N ASP A 88 20.57 -9.26 -16.31
CA ASP A 88 21.76 -8.41 -16.49
C ASP A 88 22.96 -9.21 -17.03
N ASN A 89 23.00 -10.51 -16.78
CA ASN A 89 24.07 -11.40 -17.23
C ASN A 89 23.81 -12.00 -18.63
N LYS A 90 22.58 -11.86 -19.16
CA LYS A 90 22.10 -12.34 -20.47
C LYS A 90 22.13 -13.86 -20.64
N ASP A 91 21.95 -14.61 -19.56
CA ASP A 91 21.87 -16.07 -19.58
C ASP A 91 20.46 -16.58 -19.91
N GLY A 92 19.47 -15.68 -19.96
CA GLY A 92 18.09 -15.99 -20.31
C GLY A 92 17.24 -16.50 -19.14
N ASP A 93 17.75 -16.44 -17.92
CA ASP A 93 16.98 -16.68 -16.71
C ASP A 93 16.87 -15.40 -15.83
N PHE A 94 16.16 -15.53 -14.70
CA PHE A 94 15.86 -14.42 -13.78
C PHE A 94 15.88 -14.96 -12.33
N ASN A 95 16.72 -15.96 -12.05
CA ASN A 95 16.69 -16.73 -10.80
C ASN A 95 17.88 -16.49 -9.89
N ASP A 96 18.87 -15.71 -10.34
CA ASP A 96 20.08 -15.48 -9.58
C ASP A 96 20.00 -14.19 -8.72
N ALA A 97 21.00 -14.00 -7.85
CA ALA A 97 21.08 -12.81 -7.02
C ALA A 97 21.56 -11.56 -7.78
N GLY A 98 22.19 -11.73 -8.95
CA GLY A 98 22.65 -10.67 -9.83
C GLY A 98 21.51 -9.99 -10.58
N ASP A 99 20.41 -10.71 -10.81
CA ASP A 99 19.23 -10.21 -11.53
C ASP A 99 18.31 -9.35 -10.65
N VAL A 100 18.48 -9.37 -9.33
CA VAL A 100 17.63 -8.62 -8.40
C VAL A 100 18.00 -7.13 -8.41
N LEU A 101 17.22 -6.33 -9.12
CA LEU A 101 17.41 -4.89 -9.21
C LEU A 101 16.84 -4.13 -8.00
N SER A 102 15.69 -4.55 -7.49
CA SER A 102 15.03 -3.88 -6.35
C SER A 102 14.20 -4.87 -5.56
N VAL A 103 14.14 -4.67 -4.25
CA VAL A 103 13.34 -5.49 -3.34
C VAL A 103 12.35 -4.60 -2.60
N LEU A 104 11.09 -5.01 -2.55
CA LEU A 104 10.07 -4.43 -1.69
C LEU A 104 9.69 -5.47 -0.64
N ALA A 105 9.91 -5.11 0.62
CA ALA A 105 9.56 -5.95 1.77
C ALA A 105 8.04 -6.17 1.86
N PRO A 106 7.58 -7.30 2.43
CA PRO A 106 6.16 -7.53 2.64
C PRO A 106 5.53 -6.43 3.48
N PHE A 107 4.27 -6.09 3.16
CA PHE A 107 3.52 -5.16 3.99
C PHE A 107 3.24 -5.74 5.39
N PRO A 108 3.06 -4.89 6.41
CA PRO A 108 2.66 -5.31 7.74
C PRO A 108 1.40 -6.20 7.71
N LYS A 109 1.30 -7.15 8.66
CA LYS A 109 0.16 -8.08 8.79
C LYS A 109 -1.22 -7.40 8.90
N SER A 110 -1.25 -6.13 9.25
CA SER A 110 -2.47 -5.30 9.27
C SER A 110 -2.97 -4.94 7.87
N THR A 111 -2.24 -5.28 6.81
CA THR A 111 -2.62 -5.05 5.42
C THR A 111 -2.85 -6.39 4.75
N VAL A 112 -4.00 -6.52 4.11
CA VAL A 112 -4.32 -7.63 3.22
C VAL A 112 -3.91 -7.23 1.82
N VAL A 113 -3.08 -8.07 1.19
CA VAL A 113 -2.86 -8.04 -0.25
C VAL A 113 -3.63 -9.22 -0.82
N ALA A 114 -4.59 -8.92 -1.70
CA ALA A 114 -5.45 -9.92 -2.32
C ALA A 114 -5.43 -9.74 -3.84
N GLY A 115 -5.51 -10.86 -4.55
CA GLY A 115 -5.33 -10.85 -6.00
C GLY A 115 -3.87 -10.69 -6.40
N GLY A 116 -3.67 -10.50 -7.70
CA GLY A 116 -2.43 -10.80 -8.40
C GLY A 116 -2.73 -11.68 -9.62
N SER A 117 -3.79 -11.34 -10.33
CA SER A 117 -4.23 -12.07 -11.52
C SER A 117 -3.79 -11.31 -12.76
N ASN A 118 -3.02 -11.99 -13.58
CA ASN A 118 -2.68 -11.65 -14.95
C ASN A 118 -2.97 -12.88 -15.81
N SER A 119 -3.16 -12.68 -17.11
CA SER A 119 -3.33 -13.77 -18.07
C SER A 119 -1.99 -14.49 -18.37
N LEU A 120 -1.03 -14.43 -17.46
CA LEU A 120 0.34 -14.87 -17.66
C LEU A 120 0.56 -16.37 -17.42
N THR A 121 1.55 -16.91 -18.13
CA THR A 121 1.93 -18.32 -18.18
C THR A 121 2.77 -18.77 -16.98
N ILE A 122 3.24 -17.83 -16.14
CA ILE A 122 4.13 -18.08 -15.00
C ILE A 122 3.51 -17.52 -13.72
N PRO A 123 3.23 -18.34 -12.68
CA PRO A 123 2.67 -17.88 -11.42
C PRO A 123 3.54 -16.81 -10.74
N GLY A 124 2.90 -15.78 -10.20
CA GLY A 124 3.57 -14.80 -9.34
C GLY A 124 4.50 -13.80 -10.06
N VAL A 125 4.51 -13.78 -11.39
CA VAL A 125 5.38 -12.90 -12.18
C VAL A 125 4.55 -12.00 -13.06
N VAL A 126 4.93 -10.72 -13.16
CA VAL A 126 4.43 -9.75 -14.13
C VAL A 126 5.61 -9.30 -14.99
N VAL A 127 5.50 -9.43 -16.30
CA VAL A 127 6.60 -9.14 -17.24
C VAL A 127 6.31 -7.87 -18.04
N PHE A 128 7.31 -6.99 -18.14
CA PHE A 128 7.33 -5.83 -19.02
C PHE A 128 8.26 -6.08 -20.20
N ASP A 129 7.79 -5.83 -21.42
CA ASP A 129 8.64 -5.86 -22.62
C ASP A 129 9.51 -4.58 -22.74
N SER A 130 10.44 -4.57 -23.71
CA SER A 130 11.34 -3.45 -23.96
C SER A 130 10.65 -2.12 -24.32
N ARG A 131 9.34 -2.14 -24.58
CA ARG A 131 8.51 -0.94 -24.83
C ARG A 131 7.69 -0.55 -23.61
N GLY A 132 7.88 -1.25 -22.49
CA GLY A 132 7.19 -1.04 -21.23
C GLY A 132 5.73 -1.49 -21.25
N ALA A 133 5.33 -2.36 -22.17
CA ALA A 133 4.00 -2.99 -22.19
C ALA A 133 4.02 -4.31 -21.42
N LEU A 134 2.86 -4.74 -20.91
CA LEU A 134 2.74 -6.05 -20.29
C LEU A 134 2.91 -7.17 -21.34
N VAL A 135 3.50 -8.27 -20.90
CA VAL A 135 3.51 -9.55 -21.62
C VAL A 135 2.57 -10.51 -20.88
N PRO A 136 1.67 -11.26 -21.55
CA PRO A 136 1.36 -11.13 -22.97
C PRO A 136 0.73 -9.77 -23.29
N ARG A 137 0.93 -9.28 -24.52
CA ARG A 137 0.43 -7.96 -24.92
C ARG A 137 -1.09 -7.93 -24.88
N GLY A 138 -1.65 -6.85 -24.35
CA GLY A 138 -3.09 -6.70 -24.17
C GLY A 138 -3.61 -7.20 -22.82
N ASP A 139 -2.75 -7.75 -21.97
CA ASP A 139 -3.09 -8.18 -20.62
C ASP A 139 -3.27 -6.99 -19.66
N VAL A 140 -3.96 -7.22 -18.55
CA VAL A 140 -4.14 -6.28 -17.46
C VAL A 140 -3.82 -6.99 -16.16
N PHE A 141 -2.92 -6.41 -15.37
CA PHE A 141 -2.67 -6.89 -14.02
C PHE A 141 -3.48 -6.07 -13.01
N SER A 142 -4.09 -6.74 -12.04
CA SER A 142 -4.73 -6.05 -10.92
C SER A 142 -4.47 -6.75 -9.59
N MET A 143 -4.33 -5.94 -8.55
CA MET A 143 -4.23 -6.41 -7.17
C MET A 143 -4.92 -5.43 -6.23
N VAL A 144 -5.37 -5.94 -5.10
CA VAL A 144 -6.11 -5.18 -4.09
C VAL A 144 -5.28 -5.12 -2.81
N ILE A 145 -5.22 -3.93 -2.23
CA ILE A 145 -4.61 -3.64 -0.94
C ILE A 145 -5.72 -3.08 -0.04
N SER A 146 -5.95 -3.71 1.11
CA SER A 146 -6.97 -3.29 2.09
C SER A 146 -6.54 -3.61 3.52
N ASP A 147 -7.30 -3.15 4.50
CA ASP A 147 -7.17 -3.59 5.90
C ASP A 147 -8.14 -4.77 6.16
N PRO A 148 -7.86 -5.74 7.06
CA PRO A 148 -8.79 -6.80 7.42
C PRO A 148 -10.16 -6.28 7.91
N GLY A 149 -10.18 -5.14 8.59
CA GLY A 149 -11.38 -4.44 9.05
C GLY A 149 -11.84 -3.34 8.10
N CYS A 150 -11.63 -3.51 6.80
CA CYS A 150 -11.97 -2.55 5.75
C CYS A 150 -13.39 -1.99 5.93
N THR A 151 -13.52 -0.66 6.02
CA THR A 151 -14.80 0.06 6.01
C THR A 151 -14.77 1.24 5.05
N GLY A 152 -15.93 1.69 4.56
CA GLY A 152 -16.02 2.81 3.62
C GLY A 152 -15.15 2.58 2.39
N ASP A 153 -14.36 3.58 2.00
CA ASP A 153 -13.47 3.51 0.82
C ASP A 153 -12.04 3.07 1.15
N GLN A 154 -11.85 2.14 2.09
CA GLN A 154 -10.53 1.65 2.53
C GLN A 154 -9.96 0.53 1.64
N LYS A 155 -10.40 0.43 0.38
CA LYS A 155 -9.81 -0.48 -0.61
C LYS A 155 -9.00 0.30 -1.63
N ARG A 156 -7.79 -0.19 -1.95
CA ARG A 156 -6.93 0.33 -3.01
C ARG A 156 -6.71 -0.76 -4.05
N THR A 157 -7.10 -0.49 -5.29
CA THR A 157 -6.86 -1.43 -6.39
C THR A 157 -5.75 -0.86 -7.25
N LEU A 158 -4.61 -1.53 -7.25
CA LEU A 158 -3.56 -1.29 -8.23
C LEU A 158 -3.98 -1.95 -9.54
N ILE A 159 -3.89 -1.21 -10.63
CA ILE A 159 -4.14 -1.68 -11.99
C ILE A 159 -2.94 -1.29 -12.84
N VAL A 160 -2.37 -2.27 -13.54
CA VAL A 160 -1.41 -2.04 -14.61
C VAL A 160 -2.13 -2.27 -15.93
N SER A 161 -2.28 -1.20 -16.70
CA SER A 161 -2.98 -1.25 -17.99
C SER A 161 -2.23 -2.10 -19.02
N THR A 162 -2.89 -2.37 -20.14
CA THR A 162 -2.30 -3.06 -21.32
C THR A 162 -1.03 -2.40 -21.86
N THR A 163 -0.89 -1.09 -21.64
CA THR A 163 0.30 -0.31 -22.01
C THR A 163 1.40 -0.33 -20.94
N GLY A 164 1.20 -1.10 -19.86
CA GLY A 164 2.10 -1.23 -18.72
C GLY A 164 2.06 -0.07 -17.73
N ARG A 165 1.10 0.86 -17.83
CA ARG A 165 1.03 2.00 -16.91
C ARG A 165 0.41 1.56 -15.57
N PRO A 166 1.11 1.67 -14.42
CA PRO A 166 0.52 1.44 -13.12
C PRO A 166 -0.36 2.62 -12.69
N SER A 167 -1.47 2.32 -12.01
CA SER A 167 -2.41 3.30 -11.46
C SER A 167 -3.12 2.73 -10.24
N ILE A 168 -3.60 3.60 -9.35
CA ILE A 168 -4.40 3.21 -8.18
C ILE A 168 -5.80 3.76 -8.32
N THR A 169 -6.79 2.93 -8.03
CA THR A 169 -8.17 3.37 -7.80
C THR A 169 -8.57 3.10 -6.36
N ARG A 170 -9.46 3.94 -5.83
CA ARG A 170 -10.10 3.73 -4.53
C ARG A 170 -11.49 3.15 -4.77
N SER A 171 -11.91 2.21 -3.92
CA SER A 171 -13.26 1.67 -3.98
C SER A 171 -13.79 1.38 -2.58
N ALA A 172 -15.10 1.18 -2.49
CA ALA A 172 -15.73 0.69 -1.27
C ALA A 172 -15.21 -0.71 -0.89
N CYS A 173 -15.15 -0.96 0.42
CA CYS A 173 -15.03 -2.28 1.01
C CYS A 173 -16.34 -3.07 0.82
N PRO A 174 -16.30 -4.41 0.77
CA PRO A 174 -17.50 -5.26 0.72
C PRO A 174 -18.46 -5.05 1.89
#